data_AF-A0A9D6EGS3-F1
#
_entry.id   AF-A0A9D6EGS3-F1
#
_cell.length_a   1.000
_cell.length_b   1.000
_cell.length_c   1.000
_cell.angle_alpha   90.00
_cell.angle_beta   90.00
_cell.angle_gamma   90.00
#
_symmetry.space_group_name_H-M   'P 1'
#
loop_
_entity.id
_entity.type
_entity.pdbx_description
1 polymer ?
#
loop_
_entity_poly.entity_id
_entity_poly.type
_entity_poly.pdbx_seq_one_letter_code
_entity_poly.pdbx_strand_id
1 'polypeptide(L)'
;MPWHLRGEYFESCNCEVLCPCLLGPRDAGGAALARPTEGHCDVPVIFQTKAGAFDGFDLGGLSAVLTIYAPGPMGEGNWTAGLYRDHGLAWEIAGRNGYYASFDWSGP
;
A
#
# COMPACT_ATOMS: atom_id res chain seq x y z
N MET A 1 4.12 26.86 1.01
CA MET A 1 3.23 26.16 0.06
C MET A 1 2.25 25.34 0.88
N PRO A 2 0.99 25.81 1.05
CA PRO A 2 0.01 25.08 1.84
C PRO A 2 -0.50 23.88 1.05
N TRP A 3 -0.47 22.70 1.66
CA TRP A 3 -1.11 21.49 1.16
C TRP A 3 -1.98 20.93 2.27
N HIS A 4 -3.08 20.28 1.90
CA HIS A 4 -3.87 19.48 2.85
C HIS A 4 -4.35 18.21 2.16
N LEU A 5 -4.36 17.10 2.87
CA LEU A 5 -4.90 15.82 2.41
C LEU A 5 -5.63 15.18 3.58
N ARG A 6 -6.87 14.74 3.34
CA ARG A 6 -7.69 13.96 4.27
C ARG A 6 -8.21 12.75 3.51
N GLY A 7 -8.07 11.57 4.08
CA GLY A 7 -8.38 10.34 3.38
C GLY A 7 -8.42 9.13 4.28
N GLU A 8 -8.46 7.97 3.65
CA GLU A 8 -8.35 6.66 4.27
C GLU A 8 -7.09 5.95 3.78
N TYR A 9 -6.58 5.09 4.67
CA TYR A 9 -5.39 4.29 4.47
C TYR A 9 -5.75 2.83 4.65
N PHE A 10 -5.31 1.99 3.73
CA PHE A 10 -5.39 0.55 3.87
C PHE A 10 -4.05 -0.07 3.52
N GLU A 11 -3.58 -0.98 4.35
CA GLU A 11 -2.44 -1.83 4.03
C GLU A 11 -2.78 -3.28 4.39
N SER A 12 -2.22 -4.21 3.63
CA SER A 12 -2.30 -5.63 3.93
C SER A 12 -0.93 -6.26 3.81
N CYS A 13 -0.68 -7.33 4.56
CA CYS A 13 0.53 -8.13 4.47
C CYS A 13 0.13 -9.60 4.30
N ASN A 14 0.97 -10.38 3.62
CA ASN A 14 0.81 -11.81 3.38
C ASN A 14 1.08 -12.70 4.62
N CYS A 15 1.25 -12.13 5.82
CA CYS A 15 1.49 -12.93 7.03
C CYS A 15 0.24 -13.69 7.49
N GLU A 16 0.44 -14.87 8.09
CA GLU A 16 -0.62 -15.87 8.36
C GLU A 16 -1.80 -15.37 9.23
N VAL A 17 -1.55 -14.52 10.23
CA VAL A 17 -2.60 -14.06 11.18
C VAL A 17 -2.57 -12.56 11.39
N LEU A 18 -1.43 -12.03 11.83
CA LEU A 18 -1.22 -10.60 12.05
C LEU A 18 0.19 -10.26 11.56
N CYS A 19 0.33 -9.12 10.89
CA CYS A 19 1.64 -8.66 10.46
C CYS A 19 2.56 -8.45 11.68
N PRO A 20 3.67 -9.22 11.81
CA PRO A 20 4.59 -9.07 12.93
C PRO A 20 5.23 -7.69 12.99
N CYS A 21 5.28 -6.95 11.87
CA CYS A 21 5.81 -5.58 11.83
C CYS A 21 4.98 -4.57 12.64
N LEU A 22 3.72 -4.87 12.98
CA LEU A 22 2.86 -3.98 13.77
C LEU A 22 3.29 -3.93 15.23
N LEU A 23 3.59 -5.10 15.82
CA LEU A 23 3.86 -5.25 17.25
C LEU A 23 5.27 -5.77 17.58
N GLY A 24 6.05 -6.13 16.56
CA GLY A 24 7.37 -6.72 16.72
C GLY A 24 8.49 -5.69 16.94
N PRO A 25 9.73 -6.18 17.05
CA PRO A 25 10.89 -5.33 17.31
C PRO A 25 11.10 -4.26 16.23
N ARG A 26 11.57 -3.09 16.66
CA ARG A 26 11.94 -1.97 15.78
C ARG A 26 13.39 -1.58 16.03
N ASP A 27 14.05 -1.07 14.99
CA ASP A 27 15.37 -0.46 15.15
C ASP A 27 15.28 0.94 15.79
N ALA A 28 16.43 1.60 15.97
CA ALA A 28 16.50 2.95 16.52
C ALA A 28 15.78 4.00 15.66
N GLY A 29 15.59 3.74 14.36
CA GLY A 29 14.83 4.57 13.41
C GLY A 29 13.34 4.21 13.33
N GLY A 30 12.88 3.22 14.10
CA GLY A 30 11.50 2.75 14.09
C GLY A 30 11.17 1.74 12.99
N ALA A 31 12.14 1.29 12.20
CA ALA A 31 11.94 0.33 11.13
C ALA A 31 11.67 -1.08 11.68
N ALA A 32 10.73 -1.81 11.09
CA ALA A 32 10.30 -3.11 11.59
C ALA A 32 11.34 -4.22 11.31
N LEU A 33 11.76 -4.91 12.37
CA LEU A 33 12.77 -5.98 12.32
C LEU A 33 12.17 -7.39 12.46
N ALA A 34 10.86 -7.48 12.66
CA ALA A 34 10.18 -8.75 12.75
C ALA A 34 10.23 -9.51 11.42
N ARG A 35 10.52 -10.82 11.48
CA ARG A 35 10.52 -11.67 10.28
C ARG A 35 9.09 -11.94 9.82
N PRO A 36 8.81 -11.81 8.50
CA PRO A 36 7.53 -12.22 7.92
C PRO A 36 7.33 -13.73 8.07
N THR A 37 6.08 -14.20 8.24
CA THR A 37 5.81 -15.64 8.39
C THR A 37 6.11 -16.43 7.11
N GLU A 38 5.86 -15.82 5.96
CA GLU A 38 6.14 -16.39 4.62
C GLU A 38 7.58 -16.13 4.14
N GLY A 39 8.44 -15.59 5.00
CA GLY A 39 9.84 -15.26 4.67
C GLY A 39 10.04 -14.02 3.80
N HIS A 40 8.98 -13.47 3.20
CA HIS A 40 8.97 -12.23 2.42
C HIS A 40 7.67 -11.46 2.67
N CYS A 41 7.64 -10.19 2.29
CA CYS A 41 6.48 -9.32 2.37
C CYS A 41 5.96 -8.99 0.98
N ASP A 42 4.69 -9.32 0.72
CA ASP A 42 3.90 -8.73 -0.36
C ASP A 42 2.88 -7.77 0.26
N VAL A 43 3.07 -6.47 0.04
CA VAL A 43 2.34 -5.43 0.75
C VAL A 43 1.72 -4.45 -0.24
N PRO A 44 0.40 -4.55 -0.51
CA PRO A 44 -0.33 -3.45 -1.09
C PRO A 44 -0.63 -2.40 -0.02
N VAL A 45 -0.37 -1.13 -0.37
CA VAL A 45 -0.72 0.06 0.40
C VAL A 45 -1.60 0.93 -0.47
N ILE A 46 -2.77 1.30 0.03
CA ILE A 46 -3.78 2.04 -0.70
C ILE A 46 -4.10 3.31 0.07
N PHE A 47 -4.08 4.42 -0.65
CA PHE A 47 -4.54 5.72 -0.16
C PHE A 47 -5.76 6.13 -0.96
N GLN A 48 -6.84 6.49 -0.25
CA GLN A 48 -8.02 7.08 -0.86
C GLN A 48 -8.19 8.49 -0.31
N THR A 49 -8.13 9.49 -1.17
CA THR A 49 -8.23 10.89 -0.75
C THR A 49 -9.70 11.31 -0.74
N LYS A 50 -10.24 11.63 0.45
CA LYS A 50 -11.60 12.16 0.60
C LYS A 50 -11.69 13.64 0.27
N ALA A 51 -10.67 14.42 0.65
CA ALA A 51 -10.57 15.84 0.32
C ALA A 51 -9.11 16.28 0.40
N GLY A 52 -8.63 17.07 -0.55
CA GLY A 52 -7.25 17.49 -0.57
C GLY A 52 -6.97 18.60 -1.56
N ALA A 53 -5.97 19.42 -1.28
CA ALA A 53 -5.47 20.40 -2.25
C ALA A 53 -3.96 20.53 -2.15
N PHE A 54 -3.31 20.65 -3.30
CA PHE A 54 -1.90 21.00 -3.42
C PHE A 54 -1.76 22.08 -4.48
N ASP A 55 -1.21 23.24 -4.10
CA ASP A 55 -0.93 24.35 -5.03
C ASP A 55 -2.14 24.78 -5.88
N GLY A 56 -3.34 24.78 -5.28
CA GLY A 56 -4.60 25.12 -5.94
C GLY A 56 -5.23 23.99 -6.77
N PHE A 57 -4.56 22.83 -6.90
CA PHE A 57 -5.13 21.64 -7.53
C PHE A 57 -5.93 20.82 -6.52
N ASP A 58 -7.19 20.51 -6.84
CA ASP A 58 -8.02 19.59 -6.07
C ASP A 58 -7.53 18.15 -6.25
N LEU A 59 -7.34 17.46 -5.13
CA LEU A 59 -6.90 16.07 -5.04
C LEU A 59 -8.00 15.16 -4.47
N GLY A 60 -9.19 15.69 -4.20
CA GLY A 60 -10.35 14.92 -3.75
C GLY A 60 -10.72 13.79 -4.72
N GLY A 61 -11.07 12.64 -4.17
CA GLY A 61 -11.47 11.46 -4.94
C GLY A 61 -10.32 10.64 -5.55
N LEU A 62 -9.08 11.12 -5.47
CA LEU A 62 -7.92 10.40 -6.01
C LEU A 62 -7.55 9.19 -5.14
N SER A 63 -7.25 8.08 -5.82
CA SER A 63 -6.70 6.87 -5.20
C SER A 63 -5.28 6.61 -5.69
N ALA A 64 -4.42 6.14 -4.80
CA ALA A 64 -3.06 5.72 -5.13
C ALA A 64 -2.76 4.37 -4.49
N VAL A 65 -2.11 3.48 -5.23
CA VAL A 65 -1.70 2.17 -4.72
C VAL A 65 -0.20 2.01 -4.87
N LEU A 66 0.46 1.62 -3.78
CA LEU A 66 1.85 1.22 -3.74
C LEU A 66 1.91 -0.27 -3.44
N THR A 67 2.52 -1.04 -4.33
CA THR A 67 2.81 -2.46 -4.12
C THR A 67 4.26 -2.59 -3.69
N ILE A 68 4.53 -3.25 -2.58
CA ILE A 68 5.86 -3.41 -2.02
C ILE A 68 6.17 -4.90 -1.94
N TYR A 69 7.33 -5.27 -2.47
CA TYR A 69 7.94 -6.57 -2.24
C TYR A 69 9.17 -6.38 -1.34
N ALA A 70 9.27 -7.11 -0.23
CA ALA A 70 10.49 -7.16 0.58
C ALA A 70 10.92 -8.61 0.81
N PRO A 71 12.20 -8.97 0.59
CA PRO A 71 12.67 -10.36 0.70
C PRO A 71 12.89 -10.83 2.15
N GLY A 72 12.49 -10.03 3.15
CA GLY A 72 12.76 -10.27 4.56
C GLY A 72 12.16 -9.16 5.44
N PRO A 73 12.65 -8.95 6.68
CA PRO A 73 12.22 -7.85 7.53
C PRO A 73 12.29 -6.51 6.80
N MET A 74 11.22 -5.73 6.82
CA MET A 74 11.14 -4.47 6.07
C MET A 74 12.25 -3.46 6.46
N GLY A 75 12.68 -3.47 7.72
CA GLY A 75 13.76 -2.61 8.21
C GLY A 75 15.16 -2.98 7.71
N GLU A 76 15.34 -4.18 7.15
CA GLU A 76 16.63 -4.59 6.54
C GLU A 76 16.82 -4.00 5.13
N GLY A 77 15.78 -3.39 4.55
CA GLY A 77 15.85 -2.79 3.23
C GLY A 77 15.66 -3.81 2.09
N ASN A 78 16.30 -3.56 0.94
CA ASN A 78 16.20 -4.38 -0.28
C ASN A 78 14.78 -4.64 -0.79
N TRP A 79 13.84 -3.76 -0.45
CA TRP A 79 12.48 -3.82 -0.95
C TRP A 79 12.39 -3.16 -2.34
N THR A 80 11.50 -3.69 -3.16
CA THR A 80 11.13 -3.13 -4.46
C THR A 80 9.71 -2.61 -4.37
N ALA A 81 9.40 -1.50 -5.03
CA ALA A 81 8.07 -0.92 -5.00
C ALA A 81 7.54 -0.59 -6.41
N GLY A 82 6.29 -0.95 -6.67
CA GLY A 82 5.54 -0.57 -7.87
C GLY A 82 4.44 0.43 -7.50
N LEU A 83 4.37 1.56 -8.20
CA LEU A 83 3.31 2.55 -8.04
C LEU A 83 2.24 2.34 -9.11
N TYR A 84 0.98 2.24 -8.69
CA TYR A 84 -0.17 2.22 -9.57
C TYR A 84 -0.97 3.53 -9.40
N ARG A 85 -1.21 4.19 -10.54
CA ARG A 85 -2.06 5.38 -10.62
C ARG A 85 -3.37 4.97 -11.24
N ASP A 86 -4.42 5.13 -10.44
CA ASP A 86 -5.76 4.87 -10.88
C ASP A 86 -6.25 5.96 -11.85
N HIS A 87 -6.71 5.56 -13.04
CA HIS A 87 -7.33 6.42 -14.05
C HIS A 87 -8.86 6.54 -13.86
N GLY A 88 -9.34 6.62 -12.61
CA GLY A 88 -10.76 6.85 -12.29
C GLY A 88 -11.59 5.61 -11.95
N LEU A 89 -10.97 4.55 -11.45
CA LEU A 89 -11.62 3.32 -10.99
C LEU A 89 -11.91 3.40 -9.48
N ALA A 90 -13.18 3.20 -9.11
CA ALA A 90 -13.57 3.03 -7.72
C ALA A 90 -13.30 1.58 -7.27
N TRP A 91 -12.38 1.41 -6.32
CA TRP A 91 -12.06 0.11 -5.73
C TRP A 91 -12.83 -0.06 -4.41
N GLU A 92 -13.77 -1.00 -4.37
CA GLU A 92 -14.52 -1.36 -3.16
C GLU A 92 -13.96 -2.70 -2.65
N ILE A 93 -13.29 -2.67 -1.49
CA ILE A 93 -12.60 -3.82 -0.89
C ILE A 93 -13.16 -4.18 0.50
N ALA A 94 -14.17 -3.48 1.00
CA ALA A 94 -14.71 -3.75 2.33
C ALA A 94 -15.36 -5.14 2.36
N GLY A 95 -14.73 -6.07 3.08
CA GLY A 95 -15.23 -7.43 3.26
C GLY A 95 -14.83 -8.43 2.17
N ARG A 96 -13.86 -8.12 1.30
CA ARG A 96 -13.31 -9.08 0.33
C ARG A 96 -11.79 -9.14 0.42
N ASN A 97 -11.23 -10.35 0.39
CA ASN A 97 -9.80 -10.54 0.13
C ASN A 97 -9.51 -10.02 -1.29
N GLY A 98 -8.64 -9.01 -1.39
CA GLY A 98 -8.37 -8.32 -2.65
C GLY A 98 -7.93 -9.28 -3.75
N TYR A 99 -8.66 -9.29 -4.86
CA TYR A 99 -8.20 -9.95 -6.08
C TYR A 99 -7.45 -8.91 -6.93
N TYR A 100 -6.17 -9.17 -7.15
CA TYR A 100 -5.33 -8.44 -8.08
C TYR A 100 -5.05 -9.34 -9.29
N ALA A 101 -5.48 -8.91 -10.47
CA ALA A 101 -5.13 -9.56 -11.73
C ALA A 101 -4.82 -8.49 -12.78
N SER A 102 -3.65 -8.61 -13.40
CA SER A 102 -3.31 -7.89 -14.62
C SER A 102 -4.12 -8.47 -15.78
N PHE A 103 -4.72 -7.63 -16.62
CA PHE A 103 -5.32 -8.05 -17.88
C PHE A 103 -4.66 -7.31 -19.04
N ASP A 104 -4.42 -8.03 -20.13
CA ASP A 104 -4.07 -7.49 -21.43
C ASP A 104 -4.90 -8.26 -22.46
N TRP A 105 -5.89 -7.59 -23.04
CA TRP A 105 -6.83 -8.17 -23.99
C TRP A 105 -6.78 -7.41 -25.30
N SER A 106 -6.70 -8.16 -26.41
CA SER A 106 -7.13 -7.70 -27.72
C SER A 106 -7.77 -8.88 -28.48
N GLY A 107 -8.84 -8.57 -29.22
CA GLY A 107 -9.61 -9.48 -30.10
C GLY A 107 -10.03 -8.71 -31.36
N PRO A 108 -10.48 -9.39 -32.43
CA PRO A 108 -10.42 -8.91 -33.81
C PRO A 108 -11.00 -7.53 -34.08
#